data_AF-A0A0L6WFH8-F1
#
_entry.id   AF-A0A0L6WFH8-F1
#
_cell.length_a   1.000
_cell.length_b   1.000
_cell.length_c   1.000
_cell.angle_alpha   90.00
_cell.angle_beta   90.00
_cell.angle_gamma   90.00
#
_symmetry.space_group_name_H-M   'P 1'
#
loop_
_entity.id
_entity.type
_entity.pdbx_description
1 polymer ?
#
loop_
_entity_poly.entity_id
_entity_poly.type
_entity_poly.pdbx_seq_one_letter_code
_entity_poly.pdbx_strand_id
1 'polypeptide(L)'
;MYSETNDTNKDLCPAPPQPLAHRVGFCFEQLRGEILQMLGNEAFHTEKIQKLEAELSVYKRAYNDVDTERRQLEKVKQDAVREKEDLENQIKGFRVVVLLDGDGAIFSPELISQGRVGGHAAAQKLSDYILQHLSLNFGANQYQLWVYVFLNKRGLVDTFGRVGNITVKSRFDDFVMGFNQAAERFLMVDVGDAKEAADAKIKARLEDELRLPQTFKIIFGGCHDNGYVTNLRSQITAGFKQKLILLRSYTEMAAGIVDLELPVLTIPELFLEKKLVILSHPPQMVLNQVAPAKSSRTGSVECPVSMSTPLGSSEQDQGASAAPEHTMETERSDPTRRLSMPSTYSSAVQVTQKRVPTPDLDSSGSTTSEASDDLLELPIPTFRGSRHVNPNIVSLIMSFEAM
;
A
#
# COMPACT_ATOMS: atom_id res chain seq x y z
N MET A 1 -45.27 70.08 24.46
CA MET A 1 -46.22 71.16 24.10
C MET A 1 -47.08 71.42 25.31
N TYR A 2 -47.10 72.67 25.72
CA TYR A 2 -47.87 73.21 26.84
C TYR A 2 -49.37 73.00 26.61
N SER A 3 -50.11 72.74 27.67
CA SER A 3 -51.54 73.04 27.70
C SER A 3 -51.91 73.49 29.11
N GLU A 4 -52.43 74.70 29.14
CA GLU A 4 -52.68 75.56 30.29
C GLU A 4 -53.70 74.97 31.26
N THR A 5 -53.45 75.18 32.55
CA THR A 5 -54.46 75.08 33.60
C THR A 5 -55.39 76.28 33.53
N ASN A 6 -56.65 76.02 33.21
CA ASN A 6 -57.74 76.98 33.30
C ASN A 6 -58.29 76.97 34.74
N ASP A 7 -58.37 78.14 35.35
CA ASP A 7 -59.06 78.42 36.61
C ASP A 7 -60.56 78.09 36.48
N THR A 8 -61.14 77.40 37.44
CA THR A 8 -62.41 77.82 38.07
C THR A 8 -62.72 76.97 39.29
N ASN A 9 -62.44 77.57 40.44
CA ASN A 9 -62.96 77.19 41.74
C ASN A 9 -64.49 77.45 41.74
N LYS A 10 -65.30 76.42 41.97
CA LYS A 10 -66.69 76.55 42.44
C LYS A 10 -66.96 75.48 43.49
N ASP A 11 -67.28 75.99 44.67
CA ASP A 11 -67.61 75.28 45.90
C ASP A 11 -68.63 74.14 45.69
N LEU A 12 -68.23 72.92 46.07
CA LEU A 12 -69.16 71.86 46.46
C LEU A 12 -68.86 71.48 47.92
N CYS A 13 -69.92 71.52 48.74
CA CYS A 13 -69.96 71.25 50.18
C CYS A 13 -69.09 70.06 50.65
N PRO A 14 -68.45 70.16 51.84
CA PRO A 14 -67.86 68.99 52.49
C PRO A 14 -68.98 68.04 52.93
N ALA A 15 -68.92 66.80 52.45
CA ALA A 15 -69.77 65.72 52.94
C ALA A 15 -69.59 65.53 54.46
N PRO A 16 -70.66 65.19 55.22
CA PRO A 16 -70.59 65.10 56.68
C PRO A 16 -69.61 64.00 57.13
N PRO A 17 -68.94 64.17 58.28
CA PRO A 17 -67.98 63.19 58.78
C PRO A 17 -68.70 61.86 59.08
N GLN A 18 -68.29 60.80 58.39
CA GLN A 18 -68.85 59.47 58.59
C GLN A 18 -68.59 58.98 60.04
N PRO A 19 -69.53 58.21 60.65
CA PRO A 19 -69.41 57.76 62.04
C PRO A 19 -68.12 56.95 62.27
N LEU A 20 -67.46 57.11 63.43
CA LEU A 20 -66.22 56.41 63.80
C LEU A 20 -66.29 54.88 63.58
N ALA A 21 -67.45 54.26 63.81
CA ALA A 21 -67.69 52.84 63.55
C ALA A 21 -67.53 52.45 62.07
N HIS A 22 -67.90 53.35 61.15
CA HIS A 22 -67.79 53.15 59.70
C HIS A 22 -66.32 53.21 59.23
N ARG A 23 -65.51 54.09 59.83
CA ARG A 23 -64.06 54.18 59.54
C ARG A 23 -63.29 52.96 60.04
N VAL A 24 -63.63 52.45 61.22
CA VAL A 24 -63.02 51.22 61.76
C VAL A 24 -63.42 50.01 60.93
N GLY A 25 -64.68 49.91 60.51
CA GLY A 25 -65.15 48.86 59.60
C GLY A 25 -64.39 48.85 58.27
N PHE A 26 -64.24 50.02 57.63
CA PHE A 26 -63.48 50.15 56.38
C PHE A 26 -62.01 49.72 56.52
N CYS A 27 -61.38 50.04 57.66
CA CYS A 27 -59.99 49.66 57.94
C CYS A 27 -59.83 48.14 58.12
N PHE A 28 -60.78 47.48 58.80
CA PHE A 28 -60.82 46.01 58.89
C PHE A 28 -61.05 45.35 57.52
N GLU A 29 -61.89 45.93 56.68
CA GLU A 29 -62.19 45.41 55.35
C GLU A 29 -61.01 45.57 54.39
N GLN A 30 -60.29 46.69 54.49
CA GLN A 30 -59.01 46.90 53.81
C GLN A 30 -57.94 45.90 54.28
N LEU A 31 -57.75 45.75 55.59
CA LEU A 31 -56.79 44.79 56.16
C LEU A 31 -57.13 43.35 55.73
N ARG A 32 -58.41 43.00 55.71
CA ARG A 32 -58.90 41.70 55.20
C ARG A 32 -58.56 41.53 53.72
N GLY A 33 -58.74 42.57 52.90
CA GLY A 33 -58.37 42.55 51.48
C GLY A 33 -56.87 42.34 51.28
N GLU A 34 -56.03 43.05 52.04
CA GLU A 34 -54.57 42.91 51.99
C GLU A 34 -54.11 41.50 52.43
N ILE A 35 -54.72 40.93 53.48
CA ILE A 35 -54.42 39.56 53.93
C ILE A 35 -54.79 38.54 52.85
N LEU A 36 -55.96 38.67 52.23
CA LEU A 36 -56.38 37.79 51.13
C LEU A 36 -55.46 37.91 49.92
N GLN A 37 -54.99 39.13 49.60
CA GLN A 37 -54.02 39.36 48.55
C GLN A 37 -52.67 38.71 48.86
N MET A 38 -52.17 38.83 50.09
CA MET A 38 -50.93 38.17 50.51
C MET A 38 -51.01 36.66 50.40
N LEU A 39 -52.12 36.05 50.86
CA LEU A 39 -52.35 34.61 50.75
C LEU A 39 -52.42 34.16 49.27
N GLY A 40 -53.05 34.96 48.41
CA GLY A 40 -53.07 34.71 46.96
C GLY A 40 -51.68 34.79 46.33
N ASN A 41 -50.87 35.78 46.73
CA ASN A 41 -49.48 35.91 46.27
C ASN A 41 -48.61 34.75 46.76
N GLU A 42 -48.78 34.30 48.00
CA GLU A 42 -48.06 33.15 48.56
C GLU A 42 -48.36 31.86 47.76
N ALA A 43 -49.64 31.60 47.48
CA ALA A 43 -50.04 30.48 46.63
C ALA A 43 -49.42 30.56 45.22
N PHE A 44 -49.48 31.75 44.60
CA PHE A 44 -48.88 32.00 43.29
C PHE A 44 -47.36 31.80 43.27
N HIS A 45 -46.64 32.31 44.27
CA HIS A 45 -45.19 32.13 44.38
C HIS A 45 -44.84 30.66 44.59
N THR A 46 -45.61 29.94 45.41
CA THR A 46 -45.40 28.51 45.66
C THR A 46 -45.56 27.68 44.38
N GLU A 47 -46.61 27.94 43.60
CA GLU A 47 -46.81 27.29 42.30
C GLU A 47 -45.67 27.59 41.32
N LYS A 48 -45.22 28.85 41.28
CA LYS A 48 -44.11 29.26 40.42
C LYS A 48 -42.79 28.61 40.81
N ILE A 49 -42.51 28.46 42.11
CA ILE A 49 -41.33 27.75 42.62
C ILE A 49 -41.37 26.29 42.18
N GLN A 50 -42.50 25.60 42.38
CA GLN A 50 -42.64 24.20 41.96
C GLN A 50 -42.42 24.03 40.45
N LYS A 51 -42.96 24.95 39.63
CA LYS A 51 -42.75 24.92 38.17
C LYS A 51 -41.27 25.10 37.81
N LEU A 52 -40.58 26.06 38.42
CA LEU A 52 -39.16 26.32 38.16
C LEU A 52 -38.27 25.15 38.63
N GLU A 53 -38.60 24.53 39.76
CA GLU A 53 -37.90 23.34 40.25
C GLU A 53 -38.05 22.15 39.28
N ALA A 54 -39.26 21.95 38.75
CA ALA A 54 -39.52 20.93 37.73
C ALA A 54 -38.73 21.21 36.45
N GLU A 55 -38.74 22.45 35.93
CA GLU A 55 -37.95 22.84 34.76
C GLU A 55 -36.44 22.65 35.00
N LEU A 56 -35.92 23.07 36.15
CA LEU A 56 -34.51 22.87 36.53
C LEU A 56 -34.14 21.38 36.57
N SER A 57 -35.05 20.52 37.04
CA SER A 57 -34.80 19.07 37.06
C SER A 57 -34.65 18.50 35.64
N VAL A 58 -35.46 18.97 34.69
CA VAL A 58 -35.41 18.57 33.28
C VAL A 58 -34.11 19.08 32.64
N TYR A 59 -33.76 20.34 32.85
CA TYR A 59 -32.51 20.92 32.33
C TYR A 59 -31.27 20.21 32.89
N LYS A 60 -31.25 19.87 34.19
CA LYS A 60 -30.14 19.11 34.80
C LYS A 60 -29.97 17.74 34.16
N ARG A 61 -31.07 17.02 33.89
CA ARG A 61 -31.01 15.73 33.20
C ARG A 61 -30.45 15.89 31.79
N ALA A 62 -31.02 16.81 31.00
CA ALA A 62 -30.56 17.07 29.65
C ALA A 62 -29.08 17.48 29.59
N TYR A 63 -28.63 18.31 30.53
CA TYR A 63 -27.21 18.71 30.63
C TYR A 63 -26.30 17.50 30.92
N ASN A 64 -26.69 16.63 31.85
CA ASN A 64 -25.93 15.42 32.15
C ASN A 64 -25.87 14.47 30.96
N ASP A 65 -26.99 14.27 30.25
CA ASP A 65 -27.04 13.42 29.06
C ASP A 65 -26.07 13.94 27.99
N VAL A 66 -26.12 15.26 27.70
CA VAL A 66 -25.20 15.91 26.75
C VAL A 66 -23.75 15.83 27.21
N ASP A 67 -23.45 16.02 28.50
CA ASP A 67 -22.08 15.90 29.01
C ASP A 67 -21.56 14.46 28.92
N THR A 68 -22.41 13.46 29.14
CA THR A 68 -22.03 12.05 28.94
C THR A 68 -21.77 11.73 27.48
N GLU A 69 -22.62 12.19 26.56
CA GLU A 69 -22.44 12.01 25.13
C GLU A 69 -21.17 12.71 24.65
N ARG A 70 -20.91 13.94 25.10
CA ARG A 70 -19.69 14.69 24.81
C ARG A 70 -18.45 13.92 25.25
N ARG A 71 -18.43 13.38 26.47
CA ARG A 71 -17.30 12.58 26.97
C ARG A 71 -17.10 11.29 26.18
N GLN A 72 -18.18 10.62 25.78
CA GLN A 72 -18.10 9.43 24.94
C GLN A 72 -17.52 9.77 23.56
N LEU A 73 -17.98 10.87 22.95
CA LEU A 73 -17.50 11.31 21.65
C LEU A 73 -16.03 11.76 21.70
N GLU A 74 -15.63 12.46 22.77
CA GLU A 74 -14.22 12.83 23.01
C GLU A 74 -13.33 11.60 23.12
N LYS A 75 -13.79 10.56 23.82
CA LYS A 75 -13.07 9.29 23.94
C LYS A 75 -12.95 8.58 22.58
N VAL A 76 -14.04 8.44 21.84
CA VAL A 76 -14.03 7.84 20.49
C VAL A 76 -13.10 8.61 19.55
N LYS A 77 -13.13 9.95 19.61
CA LYS A 77 -12.23 10.80 18.85
C LYS A 77 -10.76 10.56 19.22
N GLN A 78 -10.44 10.47 20.51
CA GLN A 78 -9.08 10.15 20.97
C GLN A 78 -8.62 8.78 20.51
N ASP A 79 -9.46 7.76 20.63
CA ASP A 79 -9.15 6.39 20.20
C ASP A 79 -8.91 6.35 18.69
N ALA A 80 -9.74 7.03 17.89
CA ALA A 80 -9.56 7.13 16.44
C ALA A 80 -8.29 7.91 16.04
N VAL A 81 -7.92 8.97 16.77
CA VAL A 81 -6.67 9.70 16.54
C VAL A 81 -5.47 8.81 16.84
N ARG A 82 -5.49 8.06 17.94
CA ARG A 82 -4.41 7.11 18.27
C ARG A 82 -4.29 6.02 17.21
N GLU A 83 -5.39 5.41 16.81
CA GLU A 83 -5.38 4.37 15.77
C GLU A 83 -4.82 4.90 14.44
N LYS A 84 -5.23 6.12 14.05
CA LYS A 84 -4.69 6.79 12.87
C LYS A 84 -3.18 6.98 12.99
N GLU A 85 -2.69 7.48 14.13
CA GLU A 85 -1.26 7.69 14.36
C GLU A 85 -0.49 6.36 14.32
N ASP A 86 -1.04 5.30 14.90
CA ASP A 86 -0.44 3.95 14.88
C ASP A 86 -0.36 3.40 13.44
N LEU A 87 -1.40 3.58 12.62
CA LEU A 87 -1.41 3.19 11.21
C LEU A 87 -0.42 4.02 10.39
N GLU A 88 -0.38 5.35 10.59
CA GLU A 88 0.60 6.23 9.95
C GLU A 88 2.04 5.84 10.32
N ASN A 89 2.26 5.47 11.59
CA ASN A 89 3.54 4.97 12.08
C ASN A 89 3.93 3.63 11.43
N GLN A 90 2.98 2.73 11.16
CA GLN A 90 3.23 1.46 10.48
C GLN A 90 3.53 1.63 8.98
N ILE A 91 2.96 2.66 8.35
CA ILE A 91 3.17 2.98 6.93
C ILE A 91 4.39 3.91 6.74
N LYS A 92 5.19 4.16 7.78
CA LYS A 92 6.34 5.07 7.73
C LYS A 92 7.33 4.69 6.63
N GLY A 93 7.46 5.59 5.66
CA GLY A 93 8.51 5.58 4.66
C GLY A 93 8.00 5.42 3.23
N PHE A 94 8.74 6.00 2.30
CA PHE A 94 8.44 5.96 0.88
C PHE A 94 8.91 4.63 0.29
N ARG A 95 7.96 3.81 -0.16
CA ARG A 95 8.26 2.55 -0.84
C ARG A 95 8.81 2.82 -2.23
N VAL A 96 10.00 2.29 -2.50
CA VAL A 96 10.68 2.39 -3.79
C VAL A 96 10.96 0.98 -4.30
N VAL A 97 10.53 0.71 -5.53
CA VAL A 97 10.74 -0.59 -6.18
C VAL A 97 11.71 -0.44 -7.33
N VAL A 98 12.71 -1.31 -7.39
CA VAL A 98 13.66 -1.40 -8.48
C VAL A 98 13.36 -2.68 -9.26
N LEU A 99 13.11 -2.56 -10.56
CA LEU A 99 12.86 -3.67 -11.46
C LEU A 99 13.96 -3.67 -12.51
N LEU A 100 14.84 -4.66 -12.46
CA LEU A 100 15.95 -4.79 -13.41
C LEU A 100 15.72 -5.99 -14.33
N ASP A 101 15.89 -5.75 -15.62
CA ASP A 101 16.06 -6.80 -16.61
C ASP A 101 17.51 -7.24 -16.61
N GLY A 102 17.84 -8.32 -15.90
CA GLY A 102 19.21 -8.77 -15.71
C GLY A 102 19.87 -9.32 -16.97
N ASP A 103 19.10 -9.63 -18.02
CA ASP A 103 19.65 -10.06 -19.31
C ASP A 103 20.18 -8.88 -20.15
N GLY A 104 19.71 -7.66 -19.88
CA GLY A 104 20.24 -6.44 -20.51
C GLY A 104 20.60 -5.29 -19.55
N ALA A 105 20.62 -5.53 -18.25
CA ALA A 105 21.29 -4.72 -17.24
C ALA A 105 22.33 -5.59 -16.53
N ILE A 106 23.32 -6.03 -17.31
CA ILE A 106 24.37 -6.95 -16.86
C ILE A 106 25.33 -6.18 -15.95
N PHE A 107 25.57 -6.68 -14.74
CA PHE A 107 26.52 -6.09 -13.79
C PHE A 107 27.96 -6.14 -14.33
N SER A 108 28.80 -5.21 -13.87
CA SER A 108 30.18 -5.11 -14.37
C SER A 108 30.99 -6.39 -14.07
N PRO A 109 31.83 -6.86 -15.03
CA PRO A 109 32.71 -8.01 -14.83
C PRO A 109 33.60 -7.91 -13.59
N GLU A 110 34.02 -6.70 -13.24
CA GLU A 110 34.84 -6.38 -12.07
C GLU A 110 34.10 -6.72 -10.77
N LEU A 111 32.79 -6.45 -10.70
CA LEU A 111 31.97 -6.85 -9.56
C LEU A 111 31.70 -8.36 -9.59
N ILE A 112 31.29 -8.92 -10.74
CA ILE A 112 30.94 -10.35 -10.82
C ILE A 112 32.15 -11.25 -10.48
N SER A 113 33.35 -10.89 -10.95
CA SER A 113 34.57 -11.66 -10.71
C SER A 113 34.97 -11.77 -9.23
N GLN A 114 34.46 -10.89 -8.37
CA GLN A 114 34.65 -10.95 -6.91
C GLN A 114 33.68 -11.90 -6.21
N GLY A 115 32.79 -12.57 -6.95
CA GLY A 115 31.81 -13.50 -6.39
C GLY A 115 30.95 -12.84 -5.32
N ARG A 116 30.84 -13.47 -4.14
CA ARG A 116 29.96 -13.01 -3.06
C ARG A 116 30.25 -11.59 -2.59
N VAL A 117 31.52 -11.21 -2.49
CA VAL A 117 31.92 -9.85 -2.09
C VAL A 117 31.44 -8.82 -3.12
N GLY A 118 31.62 -9.14 -4.40
CA GLY A 118 31.14 -8.30 -5.49
C GLY A 118 29.62 -8.17 -5.54
N GLY A 119 28.90 -9.24 -5.23
CA GLY A 119 27.43 -9.21 -5.10
C GLY A 119 26.96 -8.24 -4.02
N HIS A 120 27.59 -8.27 -2.84
CA HIS A 120 27.31 -7.31 -1.76
C HIS A 120 27.67 -5.88 -2.18
N ALA A 121 28.85 -5.69 -2.78
CA ALA A 121 29.28 -4.38 -3.24
C ALA A 121 28.35 -3.80 -4.31
N ALA A 122 27.85 -4.62 -5.25
CA ALA A 122 26.89 -4.21 -6.26
C ALA A 122 25.56 -3.78 -5.64
N ALA A 123 25.04 -4.56 -4.68
CA ALA A 123 23.80 -4.24 -3.97
C ALA A 123 23.91 -2.94 -3.17
N GLN A 124 25.02 -2.76 -2.43
CA GLN A 124 25.28 -1.54 -1.68
C GLN A 124 25.43 -0.33 -2.61
N LYS A 125 26.20 -0.45 -3.69
CA LYS A 125 26.38 0.62 -4.68
C LYS A 125 25.05 1.03 -5.31
N LEU A 126 24.19 0.05 -5.62
CA LEU A 126 22.85 0.29 -6.13
C LEU A 126 21.97 1.03 -5.11
N SER A 127 21.93 0.59 -3.84
CA SER A 127 21.14 1.26 -2.81
C SER A 127 21.61 2.68 -2.55
N ASP A 128 22.92 2.88 -2.40
CA ASP A 128 23.51 4.16 -2.01
C ASP A 128 23.23 5.24 -3.06
N TYR A 129 23.45 4.91 -4.34
CA TYR A 129 23.15 5.85 -5.44
C TYR A 129 21.66 6.14 -5.57
N ILE A 130 20.79 5.15 -5.40
CA ILE A 130 19.35 5.37 -5.46
C ILE A 130 18.91 6.27 -4.30
N LEU A 131 19.34 5.97 -3.08
CA LEU A 131 18.97 6.75 -1.89
C LEU A 131 19.49 8.19 -1.99
N GLN A 132 20.72 8.36 -2.48
CA GLN A 132 21.28 9.69 -2.73
C GLN A 132 20.45 10.44 -3.77
N HIS A 133 20.14 9.81 -4.91
CA HIS A 133 19.33 10.43 -5.96
C HIS A 133 17.94 10.82 -5.44
N LEU A 134 17.29 9.95 -4.66
CA LEU A 134 15.98 10.25 -4.09
C LEU A 134 16.04 11.38 -3.08
N SER A 135 17.05 11.39 -2.21
CA SER A 135 17.23 12.44 -1.20
C SER A 135 17.45 13.81 -1.83
N LEU A 136 18.22 13.86 -2.93
CA LEU A 136 18.50 15.10 -3.65
C LEU A 136 17.28 15.65 -4.39
N ASN A 137 16.46 14.79 -4.99
CA ASN A 137 15.34 15.21 -5.84
C ASN A 137 13.99 15.31 -5.10
N PHE A 138 13.84 14.59 -3.99
CA PHE A 138 12.56 14.45 -3.27
C PHE A 138 12.67 14.69 -1.76
N GLY A 139 13.84 15.07 -1.25
CA GLY A 139 14.09 15.42 0.15
C GLY A 139 14.54 14.26 1.02
N ALA A 140 15.07 14.58 2.21
CA ALA A 140 15.54 13.60 3.18
C ALA A 140 14.37 12.87 3.86
N ASN A 141 13.90 11.81 3.22
CA ASN A 141 12.82 10.96 3.74
C ASN A 141 13.33 9.55 4.05
N GLN A 142 12.55 8.81 4.83
CA GLN A 142 12.80 7.38 5.03
C GLN A 142 12.37 6.61 3.77
N TYR A 143 13.32 6.21 2.94
CA TYR A 143 13.05 5.37 1.76
C TYR A 143 13.24 3.90 2.10
N GLN A 144 12.31 3.07 1.62
CA GLN A 144 12.39 1.62 1.74
C GLN A 144 12.55 1.01 0.34
N LEU A 145 13.64 0.28 0.10
CA LEU A 145 13.91 -0.33 -1.21
C LEU A 145 13.48 -1.78 -1.28
N TRP A 146 12.89 -2.15 -2.41
CA TRP A 146 12.75 -3.52 -2.87
C TRP A 146 13.40 -3.62 -4.23
N VAL A 147 14.33 -4.56 -4.41
CA VAL A 147 15.06 -4.74 -5.66
C VAL A 147 14.77 -6.12 -6.20
N TYR A 148 14.26 -6.16 -7.43
CA TYR A 148 14.01 -7.38 -8.16
C TYR A 148 14.81 -7.35 -9.46
N VAL A 149 15.66 -8.34 -9.64
CA VAL A 149 16.42 -8.57 -10.87
C VAL A 149 15.94 -9.89 -11.43
N PHE A 150 15.35 -9.86 -12.62
CA PHE A 150 14.91 -11.08 -13.31
C PHE A 150 15.88 -11.38 -14.43
N LEU A 151 16.38 -12.61 -14.49
CA LEU A 151 17.36 -13.01 -15.50
C LEU A 151 17.25 -14.49 -15.86
N ASN A 152 17.69 -14.85 -17.05
CA ASN A 152 17.99 -16.24 -17.38
C ASN A 152 19.43 -16.56 -16.94
N LYS A 153 19.56 -17.13 -15.75
CA LYS A 153 20.87 -17.38 -15.13
C LYS A 153 21.76 -18.26 -16.01
N ARG A 154 21.22 -19.36 -16.52
CA ARG A 154 21.95 -20.31 -17.38
C ARG A 154 22.39 -19.64 -18.69
N GLY A 155 21.48 -18.94 -19.36
CA GLY A 155 21.76 -18.26 -20.62
C GLY A 155 22.85 -17.19 -20.48
N LEU A 156 22.85 -16.46 -19.37
CA LEU A 156 23.86 -15.44 -19.08
C LEU A 156 25.24 -16.05 -18.76
N VAL A 157 25.30 -17.12 -17.95
CA VAL A 157 26.53 -17.87 -17.66
C VAL A 157 27.15 -18.46 -18.93
N ASP A 158 26.34 -19.04 -19.80
CA ASP A 158 26.80 -19.58 -21.09
C ASP A 158 27.34 -18.46 -22.00
N THR A 159 26.71 -17.29 -21.96
CA THR A 159 27.16 -16.10 -22.70
C THR A 159 28.52 -15.59 -22.20
N PHE A 160 28.75 -15.52 -20.88
CA PHE A 160 30.07 -15.19 -20.35
C PHE A 160 31.16 -16.18 -20.81
N GLY A 161 30.82 -17.47 -20.87
CA GLY A 161 31.74 -18.50 -21.39
C GLY A 161 32.12 -18.27 -22.85
N ARG A 162 31.14 -17.95 -23.71
CA ARG A 162 31.39 -17.69 -25.15
C ARG A 162 32.25 -16.46 -25.40
N VAL A 163 32.17 -15.45 -24.55
CA VAL A 163 32.97 -14.22 -24.67
C VAL A 163 34.38 -14.38 -24.04
N GLY A 164 34.69 -15.54 -23.46
CA GLY A 164 36.01 -15.81 -22.87
C GLY A 164 36.18 -15.31 -21.43
N ASN A 165 35.10 -14.84 -20.78
CA ASN A 165 35.12 -14.36 -19.41
C ASN A 165 35.01 -15.51 -18.40
N ILE A 166 36.03 -16.37 -18.35
CA ILE A 166 36.04 -17.60 -17.56
C ILE A 166 35.85 -17.31 -16.06
N THR A 167 36.52 -16.29 -15.52
CA THR A 167 36.39 -15.90 -14.11
C THR A 167 34.98 -15.39 -13.78
N VAL A 168 34.38 -14.59 -14.66
CA VAL A 168 33.00 -14.10 -14.49
C VAL A 168 32.03 -15.28 -14.49
N LYS A 169 32.20 -16.20 -15.45
CA LYS A 169 31.39 -17.42 -15.54
C LYS A 169 31.44 -18.24 -14.25
N SER A 170 32.64 -18.49 -13.72
CA SER A 170 32.81 -19.33 -12.52
C SER A 170 32.36 -18.67 -11.23
N ARG A 171 32.35 -17.33 -11.17
CA ARG A 171 31.99 -16.54 -9.98
C ARG A 171 30.55 -16.05 -9.96
N PHE A 172 29.79 -16.23 -11.04
CA PHE A 172 28.44 -15.67 -11.16
C PHE A 172 27.48 -16.18 -10.08
N ASP A 173 27.55 -17.46 -9.74
CA ASP A 173 26.70 -18.05 -8.70
C ASP A 173 27.00 -17.45 -7.32
N ASP A 174 28.28 -17.27 -7.00
CA ASP A 174 28.73 -16.61 -5.78
C ASP A 174 28.26 -15.15 -5.74
N PHE A 175 28.31 -14.46 -6.88
CA PHE A 175 27.84 -13.09 -7.03
C PHE A 175 26.33 -12.97 -6.75
N VAL A 176 25.51 -13.84 -7.37
CA VAL A 176 24.06 -13.88 -7.13
C VAL A 176 23.74 -14.14 -5.66
N MET A 177 24.43 -15.09 -5.02
CA MET A 177 24.29 -15.35 -3.58
C MET A 177 24.64 -14.12 -2.74
N GLY A 178 25.71 -13.42 -3.08
CA GLY A 178 26.13 -12.21 -2.38
C GLY A 178 25.13 -11.07 -2.50
N PHE A 179 24.61 -10.85 -3.70
CA PHE A 179 23.60 -9.83 -3.94
C PHE A 179 22.32 -10.07 -3.12
N ASN A 180 21.83 -11.31 -3.12
CA ASN A 180 20.62 -11.69 -2.37
C ASN A 180 20.78 -11.62 -0.86
N GLN A 181 22.01 -11.77 -0.35
CA GLN A 181 22.31 -11.70 1.09
C GLN A 181 22.58 -10.29 1.59
N ALA A 182 22.84 -9.34 0.68
CA ALA A 182 23.20 -7.98 1.05
C ALA A 182 22.07 -7.23 1.77
N ALA A 183 20.81 -7.54 1.44
CA ALA A 183 19.65 -6.96 2.10
C ALA A 183 18.41 -7.87 1.95
N GLU A 184 17.52 -7.84 2.94
CA GLU A 184 16.32 -8.71 3.00
C GLU A 184 15.38 -8.59 1.80
N ARG A 185 15.41 -7.47 1.09
CA ARG A 185 14.49 -7.12 0.00
C ARG A 185 15.17 -7.08 -1.37
N PHE A 186 16.36 -7.66 -1.48
CA PHE A 186 17.14 -7.71 -2.71
C PHE A 186 17.11 -9.13 -3.26
N LEU A 187 16.59 -9.27 -4.47
CA LEU A 187 16.30 -10.57 -5.06
C LEU A 187 16.72 -10.59 -6.54
N MET A 188 17.68 -11.44 -6.84
CA MET A 188 18.01 -11.96 -8.17
C MET A 188 17.28 -13.28 -8.36
N VAL A 189 16.38 -13.31 -9.33
CA VAL A 189 15.48 -14.42 -9.62
C VAL A 189 15.83 -15.00 -10.98
N ASP A 190 16.19 -16.29 -10.98
CA ASP A 190 16.33 -17.06 -12.21
C ASP A 190 14.94 -17.40 -12.77
N VAL A 191 14.63 -16.92 -13.96
CA VAL A 191 13.33 -17.15 -14.63
C VAL A 191 13.36 -18.37 -15.58
N GLY A 192 14.51 -19.04 -15.69
CA GLY A 192 14.70 -20.16 -16.60
C GLY A 192 14.96 -19.74 -18.04
N ASP A 193 14.82 -20.69 -18.96
CA ASP A 193 15.22 -20.59 -20.38
C ASP A 193 14.08 -20.22 -21.34
N ALA A 194 12.86 -20.05 -20.83
CA ALA A 194 11.73 -19.61 -21.63
C ALA A 194 11.98 -18.19 -22.19
N LYS A 195 11.74 -18.04 -23.49
CA LYS A 195 11.91 -16.76 -24.19
C LYS A 195 10.99 -15.70 -23.57
N GLU A 196 11.51 -14.50 -23.33
CA GLU A 196 10.76 -13.34 -22.79
C GLU A 196 10.16 -13.58 -21.39
N ALA A 197 10.63 -14.61 -20.66
CA ALA A 197 10.15 -14.90 -19.31
C ALA A 197 10.48 -13.79 -18.31
N ALA A 198 11.67 -13.18 -18.43
CA ALA A 198 12.08 -12.05 -17.61
C ALA A 198 11.17 -10.85 -17.87
N ASP A 199 10.98 -10.50 -19.14
CA ASP A 199 10.12 -9.40 -19.58
C ASP A 199 8.69 -9.56 -19.08
N ALA A 200 8.13 -10.78 -19.18
CA ALA A 200 6.78 -11.05 -18.70
C ALA A 200 6.64 -10.82 -17.19
N LYS A 201 7.62 -11.27 -16.39
CA LYS A 201 7.63 -11.04 -14.94
C LYS A 201 7.78 -9.56 -14.60
N ILE A 202 8.66 -8.85 -15.31
CA ILE A 202 8.89 -7.42 -15.12
C ILE A 202 7.64 -6.62 -15.47
N LYS A 203 7.01 -6.89 -16.62
CA LYS A 203 5.78 -6.20 -17.08
C LYS A 203 4.64 -6.38 -16.07
N ALA A 204 4.41 -7.60 -15.59
CA ALA A 204 3.40 -7.86 -14.56
C ALA A 204 3.72 -7.14 -13.25
N ARG A 205 4.96 -7.24 -12.76
CA ARG A 205 5.35 -6.61 -11.48
C ARG A 205 5.30 -5.09 -11.55
N LEU A 206 5.67 -4.51 -12.69
CA LEU A 206 5.57 -3.08 -12.96
C LEU A 206 4.12 -2.62 -12.88
N GLU A 207 3.20 -3.37 -13.51
CA GLU A 207 1.78 -3.06 -13.51
C GLU A 207 1.19 -3.01 -12.08
N ASP A 208 1.50 -4.04 -11.28
CA ASP A 208 1.06 -4.15 -9.89
C ASP A 208 1.59 -3.00 -9.03
N GLU A 209 2.91 -2.78 -9.05
CA GLU A 209 3.56 -1.81 -8.17
C GLU A 209 3.19 -0.36 -8.53
N LEU A 210 2.86 -0.05 -9.79
CA LEU A 210 2.38 1.29 -10.15
C LEU A 210 1.01 1.61 -9.55
N ARG A 211 0.11 0.62 -9.53
CA ARG A 211 -1.26 0.75 -8.99
C ARG A 211 -1.29 0.82 -7.48
N LEU A 212 -0.28 0.29 -6.79
CA LEU A 212 -0.19 0.37 -5.33
C LEU A 212 -0.02 1.83 -4.87
N PRO A 213 -0.96 2.38 -4.07
CA PRO A 213 -0.89 3.76 -3.59
C PRO A 213 0.39 4.06 -2.80
N GLN A 214 0.85 3.08 -2.02
CA GLN A 214 2.06 3.18 -1.19
C GLN A 214 3.36 3.27 -2.01
N THR A 215 3.38 2.81 -3.26
CA THR A 215 4.60 2.84 -4.09
C THR A 215 4.86 4.26 -4.56
N PHE A 216 5.92 4.85 -4.02
CA PHE A 216 6.35 6.21 -4.30
C PHE A 216 7.04 6.32 -5.66
N LYS A 217 8.04 5.47 -5.91
CA LYS A 217 8.80 5.44 -7.17
C LYS A 217 9.08 4.02 -7.60
N ILE A 218 9.16 3.84 -8.92
CA ILE A 218 9.69 2.65 -9.57
C ILE A 218 10.92 3.06 -10.38
N ILE A 219 12.02 2.40 -10.11
CA ILE A 219 13.28 2.54 -10.83
C ILE A 219 13.40 1.35 -11.79
N PHE A 220 13.34 1.63 -13.08
CA PHE A 220 13.20 0.63 -14.13
C PHE A 220 14.50 0.48 -14.93
N GLY A 221 15.12 -0.69 -14.86
CA GLY A 221 16.38 -1.03 -15.54
C GLY A 221 16.20 -1.97 -16.74
N GLY A 222 15.27 -1.66 -17.64
CA GLY A 222 15.03 -2.38 -18.90
C GLY A 222 15.27 -1.49 -20.14
N CYS A 223 16.14 -0.48 -20.02
CA CYS A 223 16.27 0.60 -21.02
C CYS A 223 16.89 0.18 -22.37
N HIS A 224 17.36 -1.06 -22.47
CA HIS A 224 18.06 -1.59 -23.65
C HIS A 224 17.12 -2.22 -24.68
N ASP A 225 15.86 -2.49 -24.31
CA ASP A 225 14.90 -3.19 -25.15
C ASP A 225 13.65 -2.33 -25.44
N ASN A 226 13.30 -2.24 -26.73
CA ASN A 226 12.07 -1.58 -27.17
C ASN A 226 10.80 -2.39 -26.82
N GLY A 227 10.94 -3.67 -26.44
CA GLY A 227 9.85 -4.53 -25.98
C GLY A 227 9.09 -4.01 -24.76
N TYR A 228 9.68 -3.09 -23.99
CA TYR A 228 9.04 -2.44 -22.84
C TYR A 228 8.29 -1.13 -23.19
N VAL A 229 8.55 -0.53 -24.35
CA VAL A 229 8.05 0.80 -24.72
C VAL A 229 6.53 0.87 -24.70
N THR A 230 5.85 -0.09 -25.33
CA THR A 230 4.37 -0.12 -25.38
C THR A 230 3.77 -0.22 -23.98
N ASN A 231 4.36 -1.03 -23.10
CA ASN A 231 3.88 -1.18 -21.73
C ASN A 231 4.10 0.12 -20.93
N LEU A 232 5.31 0.70 -20.98
CA LEU A 232 5.61 1.96 -20.30
C LEU A 232 4.74 3.12 -20.81
N ARG A 233 4.52 3.24 -22.12
CA ARG A 233 3.60 4.24 -22.71
C ARG A 233 2.19 4.08 -22.18
N SER A 234 1.68 2.86 -22.12
CA SER A 234 0.35 2.60 -21.55
C SER A 234 0.25 3.07 -20.10
N GLN A 235 1.24 2.78 -19.26
CA GLN A 235 1.26 3.23 -17.86
C GLN A 235 1.42 4.75 -17.72
N ILE A 236 2.19 5.38 -18.61
CA ILE A 236 2.31 6.85 -18.68
C ILE A 236 0.96 7.48 -19.00
N THR A 237 0.25 6.98 -20.02
CA THR A 237 -1.09 7.45 -20.41
C THR A 237 -2.11 7.23 -19.30
N ALA A 238 -1.96 6.16 -18.51
CA ALA A 238 -2.78 5.90 -17.32
C ALA A 238 -2.49 6.84 -16.13
N GLY A 239 -1.57 7.80 -16.27
CA GLY A 239 -1.27 8.81 -15.25
C GLY A 239 -0.22 8.41 -14.22
N PHE A 240 0.65 7.43 -14.55
CA PHE A 240 1.72 6.98 -13.65
C PHE A 240 3.12 7.49 -14.02
N LYS A 241 3.25 8.42 -14.98
CA LYS A 241 4.54 8.96 -15.45
C LYS A 241 5.45 9.42 -14.30
N GLN A 242 4.88 10.13 -13.33
CA GLN A 242 5.56 10.69 -12.16
C GLN A 242 6.15 9.63 -11.21
N LYS A 243 5.71 8.37 -11.27
CA LYS A 243 6.29 7.29 -10.45
C LYS A 243 7.54 6.69 -11.07
N LEU A 244 7.77 6.88 -12.37
CA LEU A 244 8.79 6.16 -13.12
C LEU A 244 10.12 6.93 -13.17
N ILE A 245 11.22 6.20 -12.97
CA ILE A 245 12.60 6.66 -13.19
C ILE A 245 13.31 5.54 -13.96
N LEU A 246 14.01 5.87 -15.03
CA LEU A 246 14.81 4.92 -15.79
C LEU A 246 16.20 4.75 -15.14
N LEU A 247 16.64 3.52 -14.96
CA LEU A 247 18.02 3.20 -14.60
C LEU A 247 18.78 2.80 -15.87
N ARG A 248 19.70 3.65 -16.28
CA ARG A 248 20.52 3.41 -17.48
C ARG A 248 21.61 2.39 -17.18
N SER A 249 21.56 1.25 -17.89
CA SER A 249 22.54 0.16 -17.79
C SER A 249 23.67 0.24 -18.82
N TYR A 250 23.35 0.59 -20.08
CA TYR A 250 24.34 0.79 -21.15
C TYR A 250 24.50 2.27 -21.49
N THR A 251 25.58 2.62 -22.21
CA THR A 251 25.77 3.99 -22.71
C THR A 251 24.57 4.45 -23.57
N GLU A 252 24.13 3.57 -24.47
CA GLU A 252 23.01 3.79 -25.37
C GLU A 252 21.73 3.14 -24.82
N MET A 253 20.63 3.88 -24.87
CA MET A 253 19.29 3.36 -24.56
C MET A 253 18.53 3.11 -25.86
N ALA A 254 17.54 2.22 -25.82
CA ALA A 254 16.68 1.97 -26.97
C ALA A 254 15.91 3.26 -27.34
N ALA A 255 15.89 3.64 -28.62
CA ALA A 255 15.34 4.92 -29.07
C ALA A 255 13.90 5.15 -28.57
N GLY A 256 13.05 4.13 -28.63
CA GLY A 256 11.66 4.25 -28.17
C GLY A 256 11.52 4.47 -26.65
N ILE A 257 12.53 4.09 -25.85
CA ILE A 257 12.60 4.36 -24.40
C ILE A 257 13.02 5.81 -24.16
N VAL A 258 13.97 6.34 -24.94
CA VAL A 258 14.39 7.76 -24.88
C VAL A 258 13.21 8.68 -25.15
N ASP A 259 12.38 8.34 -26.15
CA ASP A 259 11.18 9.09 -26.53
C ASP A 259 10.10 9.18 -25.42
N LEU A 260 10.23 8.42 -24.32
CA LEU A 260 9.28 8.48 -23.20
C LEU A 260 9.51 9.69 -22.28
N GLU A 261 10.67 10.35 -22.40
CA GLU A 261 11.04 11.53 -21.61
C GLU A 261 10.87 11.31 -20.11
N LEU A 262 11.34 10.16 -19.63
CA LEU A 262 11.35 9.81 -18.21
C LEU A 262 12.67 10.27 -17.56
N PRO A 263 12.68 10.60 -16.25
CA PRO A 263 13.92 10.89 -15.53
C PRO A 263 14.90 9.71 -15.61
N VAL A 264 16.19 10.00 -15.79
CA VAL A 264 17.23 8.97 -15.95
C VAL A 264 18.23 9.04 -14.81
N LEU A 265 18.41 7.92 -14.12
CA LEU A 265 19.47 7.67 -13.16
C LEU A 265 20.57 6.84 -13.83
N THR A 266 21.84 7.22 -13.61
CA THR A 266 23.01 6.45 -14.03
C THR A 266 23.88 6.17 -12.83
N ILE A 267 24.36 4.94 -12.71
CA ILE A 267 25.26 4.52 -11.64
C ILE A 267 26.58 4.08 -12.28
N PRO A 268 27.66 4.87 -12.13
CA PRO A 268 28.95 4.57 -12.74
C PRO A 268 29.47 3.19 -12.35
N GLU A 269 30.02 2.43 -13.31
CA GLU A 269 30.69 1.13 -13.11
C GLU A 269 29.85 0.04 -12.41
N LEU A 270 28.53 0.22 -12.26
CA LEU A 270 27.65 -0.81 -11.72
C LEU A 270 27.33 -1.86 -12.79
N PHE A 271 27.07 -1.39 -14.00
CA PHE A 271 26.72 -2.21 -15.15
C PHE A 271 27.83 -2.19 -16.19
N LEU A 272 27.84 -3.20 -17.05
CA LEU A 272 28.65 -3.23 -18.24
C LEU A 272 28.16 -2.15 -19.21
N GLU A 273 29.02 -1.21 -19.63
CA GLU A 273 28.60 -0.06 -20.45
C GLU A 273 28.26 -0.42 -21.90
N LYS A 274 28.89 -1.47 -22.43
CA LYS A 274 28.69 -1.97 -23.80
C LYS A 274 28.14 -3.38 -23.77
N LYS A 275 27.08 -3.64 -24.54
CA LYS A 275 26.49 -4.97 -24.65
C LYS A 275 27.53 -6.01 -25.08
N LEU A 276 27.49 -7.20 -24.50
CA LEU A 276 28.36 -8.32 -24.86
C LEU A 276 28.12 -8.71 -26.34
N VAL A 277 29.16 -8.55 -27.17
CA VAL A 277 29.15 -8.99 -28.56
C VAL A 277 29.80 -10.36 -28.63
N ILE A 278 29.03 -11.36 -29.04
CA ILE A 278 29.59 -12.69 -29.36
C ILE A 278 30.26 -12.56 -30.73
N LEU A 279 31.59 -12.61 -30.77
CA LEU A 279 32.33 -12.70 -32.03
C LEU A 279 32.13 -14.11 -32.61
N SER A 280 31.19 -14.22 -33.55
CA SER A 280 30.84 -15.51 -34.19
C SER A 280 31.88 -15.98 -35.20
N HIS A 281 33.17 -16.09 -34.87
CA HIS A 281 34.15 -16.77 -35.73
C HIS A 281 35.23 -17.47 -34.87
N PRO A 282 35.33 -18.82 -34.86
CA PRO A 282 36.62 -19.43 -34.59
C PRO A 282 37.59 -19.01 -35.70
N PRO A 283 38.87 -18.70 -35.42
CA PRO A 283 39.85 -18.57 -36.49
C PRO A 283 39.90 -19.91 -37.21
N GLN A 284 39.39 -19.95 -38.45
CA GLN A 284 39.65 -21.09 -39.32
C GLN A 284 41.17 -21.19 -39.44
N MET A 285 41.75 -22.24 -38.85
CA MET A 285 43.09 -22.65 -39.21
C MET A 285 43.06 -22.97 -40.70
N VAL A 286 43.64 -22.07 -41.50
CA VAL A 286 43.89 -22.30 -42.92
C VAL A 286 44.89 -23.45 -43.00
N LEU A 287 44.38 -24.67 -43.19
CA LEU A 287 45.19 -25.80 -43.61
C LEU A 287 45.57 -25.53 -45.07
N ASN A 288 46.78 -25.01 -45.29
CA ASN A 288 47.38 -24.94 -46.62
C ASN A 288 47.47 -26.36 -47.20
N GLN A 289 46.50 -26.74 -48.03
CA GLN A 289 46.60 -27.92 -48.87
C GLN A 289 47.43 -27.57 -50.10
N VAL A 290 48.66 -28.07 -50.12
CA VAL A 290 49.50 -28.14 -51.32
C VAL A 290 48.91 -29.20 -52.25
N ALA A 291 48.63 -28.81 -53.50
CA ALA A 291 48.17 -29.70 -54.56
C ALA A 291 49.25 -30.74 -54.93
N PRO A 292 48.90 -32.01 -55.23
CA PRO A 292 49.84 -32.95 -55.83
C PRO A 292 49.73 -32.93 -57.36
N ALA A 293 50.89 -32.78 -58.01
CA ALA A 293 51.07 -33.03 -59.43
C ALA A 293 51.27 -34.54 -59.71
N LYS A 294 50.83 -34.94 -60.90
CA LYS A 294 50.76 -36.30 -61.46
C LYS A 294 52.14 -36.98 -61.61
N SER A 295 52.21 -38.31 -61.42
CA SER A 295 52.93 -39.24 -62.31
C SER A 295 52.67 -40.71 -61.97
N SER A 296 52.56 -41.51 -63.02
CA SER A 296 52.25 -42.94 -63.17
C SER A 296 53.33 -43.93 -62.71
N ARG A 297 52.92 -45.14 -62.24
CA ARG A 297 53.22 -46.46 -62.89
C ARG A 297 52.78 -47.69 -62.05
N THR A 298 52.00 -48.56 -62.71
CA THR A 298 51.99 -50.05 -62.76
C THR A 298 52.28 -50.95 -61.55
N GLY A 299 51.41 -51.95 -61.35
CA GLY A 299 51.69 -53.25 -60.68
C GLY A 299 50.73 -53.54 -59.52
N SER A 300 49.56 -54.15 -59.76
CA SER A 300 49.29 -55.60 -59.63
C SER A 300 49.09 -56.10 -58.19
N VAL A 301 47.80 -56.28 -57.85
CA VAL A 301 47.14 -57.39 -57.10
C VAL A 301 47.89 -58.00 -55.90
N GLU A 302 47.31 -57.84 -54.70
CA GLU A 302 46.72 -58.92 -53.88
C GLU A 302 46.17 -58.37 -52.55
N CYS A 303 44.94 -58.77 -52.20
CA CYS A 303 44.31 -58.59 -50.88
C CYS A 303 44.62 -59.81 -50.00
N PRO A 304 44.55 -59.67 -48.66
CA PRO A 304 43.33 -60.15 -47.97
C PRO A 304 42.89 -59.19 -46.83
N VAL A 305 41.61 -58.84 -46.76
CA VAL A 305 40.57 -59.42 -45.89
C VAL A 305 41.02 -59.69 -44.44
N SER A 306 40.48 -58.93 -43.49
CA SER A 306 40.12 -59.46 -42.17
C SER A 306 38.88 -58.74 -41.63
N MET A 307 37.88 -59.57 -41.41
CA MET A 307 36.52 -59.29 -40.98
C MET A 307 36.44 -59.31 -39.45
N SER A 308 35.63 -58.39 -38.93
CA SER A 308 34.55 -58.62 -37.96
C SER A 308 34.85 -59.33 -36.62
N THR A 309 34.71 -58.54 -35.55
CA THR A 309 34.06 -58.94 -34.28
C THR A 309 32.72 -59.66 -34.51
N PRO A 310 32.31 -60.58 -33.62
CA PRO A 310 31.21 -60.21 -32.71
C PRO A 310 31.22 -60.85 -31.30
N LEU A 311 30.68 -60.08 -30.35
CA LEU A 311 29.73 -60.35 -29.25
C LEU A 311 29.74 -61.66 -28.41
N GLY A 312 29.54 -61.47 -27.09
CA GLY A 312 28.88 -62.39 -26.13
C GLY A 312 29.69 -62.56 -24.84
N SER A 313 29.39 -61.92 -23.69
CA SER A 313 28.29 -62.08 -22.71
C SER A 313 28.66 -62.98 -21.50
N SER A 314 28.29 -62.49 -20.30
CA SER A 314 28.15 -63.23 -19.01
C SER A 314 29.47 -63.52 -18.25
N GLU A 315 29.63 -63.51 -16.92
CA GLU A 315 28.73 -63.49 -15.74
C GLU A 315 29.57 -63.18 -14.45
N GLN A 316 28.89 -62.68 -13.41
CA GLN A 316 29.06 -62.82 -11.93
C GLN A 316 30.43 -63.10 -11.23
N ASP A 317 30.72 -62.38 -10.13
CA ASP A 317 30.59 -62.79 -8.70
C ASP A 317 31.46 -61.87 -7.77
N GLN A 318 30.88 -61.10 -6.83
CA GLN A 318 30.75 -61.27 -5.35
C GLN A 318 31.99 -61.14 -4.43
N GLY A 319 31.72 -60.54 -3.25
CA GLY A 319 32.48 -60.64 -1.99
C GLY A 319 33.12 -59.32 -1.52
N ALA A 320 32.59 -58.48 -0.61
CA ALA A 320 32.07 -58.62 0.77
C ALA A 320 33.15 -58.59 1.90
N SER A 321 32.75 -58.00 3.04
CA SER A 321 33.34 -58.04 4.41
C SER A 321 34.26 -56.87 4.81
N ALA A 322 34.27 -56.27 6.01
CA ALA A 322 33.42 -56.28 7.22
C ALA A 322 33.91 -55.14 8.17
N ALA A 323 33.08 -54.79 9.16
CA ALA A 323 33.38 -53.91 10.30
C ALA A 323 34.35 -54.57 11.33
N PRO A 324 34.76 -53.86 12.41
CA PRO A 324 33.97 -53.94 13.65
C PRO A 324 33.93 -52.67 14.54
N GLU A 325 33.16 -52.81 15.63
CA GLU A 325 32.65 -51.88 16.64
C GLU A 325 33.68 -51.29 17.63
N HIS A 326 33.30 -50.18 18.30
CA HIS A 326 33.58 -50.01 19.74
C HIS A 326 32.55 -49.09 20.44
N THR A 327 31.97 -49.63 21.50
CA THR A 327 31.03 -49.04 22.47
C THR A 327 31.79 -48.25 23.54
N MET A 328 31.27 -47.09 23.98
CA MET A 328 31.28 -46.62 25.39
C MET A 328 30.16 -45.59 25.63
N GLU A 329 29.31 -45.87 26.61
CA GLU A 329 28.33 -44.96 27.22
C GLU A 329 29.03 -44.00 28.21
N THR A 330 28.49 -42.78 28.42
CA THR A 330 28.39 -42.12 29.73
C THR A 330 27.35 -40.98 29.69
N GLU A 331 26.67 -40.83 30.81
CA GLU A 331 25.42 -40.14 31.14
C GLU A 331 25.31 -38.60 31.02
N ARG A 332 24.03 -38.17 30.92
CA ARG A 332 23.33 -37.01 31.54
C ARG A 332 23.84 -35.58 31.30
N SER A 333 22.99 -34.76 30.64
CA SER A 333 22.11 -33.78 31.31
C SER A 333 21.39 -32.88 30.28
N ASP A 334 20.07 -32.92 30.26
CA ASP A 334 19.18 -31.89 29.70
C ASP A 334 19.00 -30.79 30.78
N PRO A 335 18.81 -29.49 30.45
CA PRO A 335 17.47 -29.04 30.08
C PRO A 335 17.36 -27.92 29.02
N THR A 336 16.45 -28.13 28.08
CA THR A 336 15.33 -27.22 27.74
C THR A 336 15.63 -25.80 27.21
N ARG A 337 15.57 -25.61 25.88
CA ARG A 337 14.71 -24.58 25.21
C ARG A 337 14.79 -24.71 23.69
N ARG A 338 13.80 -25.36 23.06
CA ARG A 338 13.47 -25.16 21.65
C ARG A 338 11.98 -24.85 21.52
N LEU A 339 11.69 -23.63 21.09
CA LEU A 339 10.38 -23.19 20.62
C LEU A 339 10.48 -23.03 19.09
N SER A 340 9.76 -23.86 18.33
CA SER A 340 9.41 -23.71 16.91
C SER A 340 8.57 -24.94 16.54
N MET A 341 7.34 -24.95 16.04
CA MET A 341 6.50 -24.03 15.24
C MET A 341 5.03 -24.41 15.49
N PRO A 342 4.05 -23.58 15.10
CA PRO A 342 2.80 -24.13 14.56
C PRO A 342 2.65 -23.82 13.07
N SER A 343 2.35 -24.90 12.36
CA SER A 343 1.93 -24.95 10.96
C SER A 343 0.47 -24.50 10.83
N THR A 344 0.25 -23.69 9.80
CA THR A 344 -0.93 -23.65 8.93
C THR A 344 -2.25 -23.07 9.45
N TYR A 345 -2.67 -22.06 8.68
CA TYR A 345 -3.90 -21.29 8.70
C TYR A 345 -5.06 -22.15 8.19
N SER A 346 -5.95 -22.59 9.09
CA SER A 346 -7.33 -22.96 8.73
C SER A 346 -8.13 -23.21 10.00
N SER A 347 -9.10 -22.35 10.32
CA SER A 347 -10.35 -22.62 11.08
C SER A 347 -10.84 -21.36 11.80
N ALA A 348 -11.67 -20.53 11.15
CA ALA A 348 -12.51 -19.56 11.84
C ALA A 348 -13.70 -19.12 10.95
N VAL A 349 -14.65 -20.04 10.70
CA VAL A 349 -16.03 -19.66 10.37
C VAL A 349 -16.97 -20.62 11.10
N GLN A 350 -17.26 -20.33 12.36
CA GLN A 350 -18.42 -20.87 13.07
C GLN A 350 -18.83 -19.85 14.13
N VAL A 351 -19.72 -18.94 13.76
CA VAL A 351 -20.56 -18.22 14.72
C VAL A 351 -21.99 -18.37 14.25
N THR A 352 -22.68 -19.29 14.90
CA THR A 352 -24.13 -19.50 14.85
C THR A 352 -24.84 -18.28 15.41
N GLN A 353 -25.49 -17.48 14.57
CA GLN A 353 -26.48 -16.50 15.00
C GLN A 353 -27.85 -17.18 15.14
N LYS A 354 -28.30 -17.32 16.39
CA LYS A 354 -29.63 -17.75 16.78
C LYS A 354 -30.61 -16.60 16.54
N ARG A 355 -31.36 -16.64 15.43
CA ARG A 355 -32.42 -15.66 15.11
C ARG A 355 -33.76 -16.14 15.69
N VAL A 356 -34.39 -15.28 16.48
CA VAL A 356 -35.76 -15.44 17.00
C VAL A 356 -36.75 -15.05 15.88
N PRO A 357 -37.89 -15.75 15.69
CA PRO A 357 -38.82 -15.47 14.60
C PRO A 357 -39.86 -14.39 14.98
N THR A 358 -40.15 -13.49 14.04
CA THR A 358 -41.32 -12.59 14.05
C THR A 358 -42.39 -13.11 13.09
N PRO A 359 -43.69 -12.92 13.40
CA PRO A 359 -44.77 -13.72 12.83
C PRO A 359 -45.31 -13.19 11.49
N ASP A 360 -45.90 -14.11 10.74
CA ASP A 360 -46.62 -13.92 9.49
C ASP A 360 -47.87 -13.04 9.63
N LEU A 361 -48.15 -12.25 8.59
CA LEU A 361 -49.47 -11.67 8.34
C LEU A 361 -49.90 -11.97 6.90
N ASP A 362 -51.03 -12.68 6.81
CA ASP A 362 -51.82 -12.99 5.62
C ASP A 362 -52.49 -11.76 5.00
N SER A 363 -52.91 -11.93 3.73
CA SER A 363 -54.00 -11.24 2.97
C SER A 363 -53.49 -10.55 1.70
N SER A 364 -53.60 -11.16 0.52
CA SER A 364 -54.79 -11.37 -0.34
C SER A 364 -55.18 -10.14 -1.17
N GLY A 365 -55.21 -10.29 -2.51
CA GLY A 365 -56.06 -9.48 -3.41
C GLY A 365 -55.40 -8.88 -4.66
N SER A 366 -55.38 -9.64 -5.77
CA SER A 366 -56.06 -9.35 -7.07
C SER A 366 -56.64 -7.93 -7.30
N THR A 367 -56.66 -7.25 -8.46
CA THR A 367 -56.42 -7.53 -9.90
C THR A 367 -56.35 -6.19 -10.70
N THR A 368 -55.90 -6.26 -11.98
CA THR A 368 -56.26 -5.41 -13.18
C THR A 368 -55.86 -3.91 -13.18
N SER A 369 -55.39 -3.25 -14.24
CA SER A 369 -55.35 -3.49 -15.70
C SER A 369 -54.56 -2.36 -16.40
N GLU A 370 -54.00 -2.68 -17.59
CA GLU A 370 -53.76 -1.81 -18.78
C GLU A 370 -52.75 -0.64 -18.70
N ALA A 371 -51.60 -0.68 -19.38
CA ALA A 371 -51.28 -0.60 -20.82
C ALA A 371 -50.89 0.83 -21.25
N SER A 372 -49.59 1.04 -21.55
CA SER A 372 -49.05 1.62 -22.80
C SER A 372 -47.62 2.12 -22.62
N ASP A 373 -46.76 1.72 -23.57
CA ASP A 373 -45.55 2.35 -24.11
C ASP A 373 -44.65 3.25 -23.23
N ASP A 374 -43.39 2.84 -23.02
CA ASP A 374 -42.27 3.72 -23.38
C ASP A 374 -40.89 3.05 -23.43
N LEU A 375 -40.05 3.67 -24.27
CA LEU A 375 -38.71 3.27 -24.72
C LEU A 375 -37.65 3.16 -23.61
N LEU A 376 -36.69 2.25 -23.82
CA LEU A 376 -35.54 1.98 -22.95
C LEU A 376 -34.44 3.06 -23.10
N GLU A 377 -34.27 3.90 -22.07
CA GLU A 377 -33.01 4.63 -21.82
C GLU A 377 -32.69 4.58 -20.31
N LEU A 378 -31.52 4.03 -19.96
CA LEU A 378 -31.01 3.94 -18.58
C LEU A 378 -30.25 5.23 -18.22
N PRO A 379 -30.59 5.94 -17.12
CA PRO A 379 -29.88 7.13 -16.71
C PRO A 379 -28.77 6.88 -15.67
N ILE A 380 -27.68 7.63 -15.88
CA ILE A 380 -26.51 7.81 -15.02
C ILE A 380 -26.92 8.57 -13.74
N PRO A 381 -26.49 8.16 -12.52
CA PRO A 381 -26.86 8.87 -11.31
C PRO A 381 -26.01 10.14 -11.13
N THR A 382 -26.66 11.31 -11.21
CA THR A 382 -26.13 12.59 -10.74
C THR A 382 -26.70 12.90 -9.36
N PHE A 383 -25.84 12.91 -8.34
CA PHE A 383 -26.20 13.38 -7.00
C PHE A 383 -26.18 14.91 -6.98
N ARG A 384 -27.35 15.55 -7.11
CA ARG A 384 -27.60 16.91 -6.60
C ARG A 384 -28.54 16.82 -5.41
N GLY A 385 -27.98 16.96 -4.22
CA GLY A 385 -28.72 17.19 -2.98
C GLY A 385 -28.20 18.43 -2.31
N SER A 386 -28.76 19.59 -2.66
CA SER A 386 -28.53 20.86 -1.98
C SER A 386 -29.08 20.78 -0.56
N ARG A 387 -28.19 20.64 0.44
CA ARG A 387 -28.58 20.85 1.84
C ARG A 387 -28.62 22.35 2.12
N HIS A 388 -29.78 22.84 2.50
CA HIS A 388 -29.99 24.19 3.00
C HIS A 388 -29.16 24.38 4.28
N VAL A 389 -28.09 25.17 4.20
CA VAL A 389 -27.29 25.58 5.37
C VAL A 389 -27.96 26.80 5.97
N ASN A 390 -28.22 26.75 7.28
CA ASN A 390 -28.80 27.85 8.05
C ASN A 390 -27.76 29.00 8.18
N PRO A 391 -28.05 30.23 7.70
CA PRO A 391 -27.06 31.31 7.63
C PRO A 391 -26.62 31.87 8.99
N ASN A 392 -27.23 31.45 10.10
CA ASN A 392 -26.86 31.91 11.45
C ASN A 392 -25.68 31.17 12.09
N ILE A 393 -25.04 30.21 11.41
CA ILE A 393 -23.87 29.47 11.93
C ILE A 393 -22.52 30.08 11.46
N VAL A 394 -22.54 30.98 10.46
CA VAL A 394 -21.29 31.54 9.89
C VAL A 394 -20.79 32.79 10.65
N SER A 395 -21.59 33.36 11.56
CA SER A 395 -21.20 34.58 12.30
C SER A 395 -20.39 34.33 13.58
N LEU A 396 -20.33 33.08 14.09
CA LEU A 396 -19.66 32.80 15.37
C LEU A 396 -18.20 32.30 15.25
N ILE A 397 -17.72 32.04 14.02
CA ILE A 397 -16.36 31.51 13.79
C ILE A 397 -15.35 32.61 13.44
N MET A 398 -15.77 33.85 13.14
CA MET A 398 -14.84 34.95 12.81
C MET A 398 -14.55 35.93 13.97
N SER A 399 -15.05 35.67 15.18
CA SER A 399 -14.88 36.57 16.33
C SER A 399 -13.99 36.02 17.45
N PHE A 400 -13.36 34.85 17.26
CA PHE A 400 -12.47 34.24 18.27
C PHE A 400 -10.99 34.21 17.88
N GLU A 401 -10.61 34.84 16.76
CA GLU A 401 -9.22 34.95 16.30
C GLU A 401 -8.67 36.39 16.40
N ALA A 402 -9.35 37.25 17.17
CA ALA A 402 -8.89 38.59 17.49
C ALA A 402 -9.19 38.92 18.96
N MET A 403 -8.51 38.22 19.89
CA MET A 403 -8.22 38.67 21.25
C MET A 403 -6.95 38.01 21.77
#